data_AF-A0A940CUT9-F1
#
_entry.id   AF-A0A940CUT9-F1
#
_cell.length_a   1.000
_cell.length_b   1.000
_cell.length_c   1.000
_cell.angle_alpha   90.00
_cell.angle_beta   90.00
_cell.angle_gamma   90.00
#
_symmetry.space_group_name_H-M   'P 1'
#
loop_
_entity.id
_entity.type
_entity.pdbx_description
1 polymer ?
#
loop_
_entity_poly.entity_id
_entity_poly.type
_entity_poly.pdbx_seq_one_letter_code
_entity_poly.pdbx_strand_id
1 'polypeptide(L)'
;MDGVKQLSLSSVPDVNNKVASTRSVSFLSFGELFSQAIEKLNQSQVKADNAIKDFLAGGKQDLHQVMIALKEAEITMQLAVQVRNKIVEAYQEISRMPI
;
A
#
# COMPACT_ATOMS: atom_id res chain seq x y z
N MET A 1 10.14 -67.95 -31.77
CA MET A 1 8.71 -67.97 -31.40
C MET A 1 8.60 -67.91 -29.87
N ASP A 2 9.33 -67.03 -29.20
CA ASP A 2 8.98 -65.62 -28.95
C ASP A 2 7.68 -65.49 -28.16
N GLY A 3 7.82 -65.36 -26.84
CA GLY A 3 6.67 -65.20 -25.95
C GLY A 3 6.97 -64.68 -24.55
N VAL A 4 8.23 -64.40 -24.19
CA VAL A 4 8.57 -63.63 -22.97
C VAL A 4 8.30 -62.14 -23.21
N LYS A 5 7.02 -61.80 -23.42
CA LYS A 5 6.59 -60.42 -23.58
C LYS A 5 6.41 -59.77 -22.21
N GLN A 6 7.52 -59.18 -21.76
CA GLN A 6 7.62 -57.89 -21.08
C GLN A 6 6.65 -57.65 -19.91
N LEU A 7 7.22 -57.69 -18.70
CA LEU A 7 6.84 -56.81 -17.61
C LEU A 7 6.93 -55.35 -18.09
N SER A 8 5.79 -54.76 -18.45
CA SER A 8 5.67 -53.30 -18.52
C SER A 8 5.21 -52.80 -17.17
N LEU A 9 6.16 -52.19 -16.46
CA LEU A 9 6.03 -51.51 -15.19
C LEU A 9 4.93 -50.44 -15.23
N SER A 10 4.13 -50.44 -14.16
CA SER A 10 3.58 -49.29 -13.44
C SER A 10 3.30 -48.02 -14.26
N SER A 11 2.02 -47.79 -14.54
CA SER A 11 1.45 -46.48 -14.85
C SER A 11 1.69 -45.51 -13.69
N VAL A 12 2.75 -44.71 -13.80
CA VAL A 12 2.99 -43.53 -12.96
C VAL A 12 1.90 -42.50 -13.28
N PRO A 13 1.11 -42.04 -12.30
CA PRO A 13 0.18 -40.94 -12.52
C PRO A 13 0.96 -39.66 -12.80
N ASP A 14 0.59 -38.98 -13.87
CA ASP A 14 1.06 -37.66 -14.27
C ASP A 14 0.79 -36.65 -13.15
N VAL A 15 1.83 -36.29 -12.39
CA VAL A 15 1.80 -35.21 -11.38
C VAL A 15 2.32 -33.93 -12.02
N ASN A 16 1.74 -33.51 -13.15
CA ASN A 16 2.13 -32.26 -13.80
C ASN A 16 0.92 -31.39 -14.18
N ASN A 17 0.01 -31.12 -13.23
CA ASN A 17 -0.84 -29.92 -13.34
C ASN A 17 -1.55 -29.50 -12.04
N LYS A 18 -0.82 -29.20 -10.96
CA LYS A 18 -1.39 -28.51 -9.78
C LYS A 18 -0.42 -27.59 -9.04
N VAL A 19 0.51 -26.97 -9.78
CA VAL A 19 1.42 -25.91 -9.29
C VAL A 19 1.27 -24.62 -10.09
N ALA A 20 0.03 -24.28 -10.47
CA ALA A 20 -0.29 -23.01 -11.13
C ALA A 20 -1.47 -22.28 -10.46
N SER A 21 -1.50 -22.31 -9.13
CA SER A 21 -2.24 -21.30 -8.37
C SER A 21 -1.40 -20.89 -7.17
N THR A 22 -0.19 -20.41 -7.44
CA THR A 22 0.47 -19.46 -6.55
C THR A 22 -0.53 -18.36 -6.31
N ARG A 23 -1.09 -18.34 -5.09
CA ARG A 23 -1.92 -17.27 -4.57
C ARG A 23 -1.17 -15.98 -4.82
N SER A 24 -1.53 -15.25 -5.87
CA SER A 24 -1.10 -13.89 -6.09
C SER A 24 -1.67 -13.11 -4.92
N VAL A 25 -0.89 -12.97 -3.86
CA VAL A 25 -1.04 -11.83 -2.97
C VAL A 25 -0.81 -10.65 -3.89
N SER A 26 -1.91 -10.07 -4.37
CA SER A 26 -1.91 -8.85 -5.14
C SER A 26 -1.32 -7.79 -4.22
N PHE A 27 0.01 -7.63 -4.28
CA PHE A 27 0.66 -6.44 -3.79
C PHE A 27 -0.03 -5.30 -4.53
N LEU A 28 -0.79 -4.51 -3.78
CA LEU A 28 -1.31 -3.24 -4.28
C LEU A 28 -0.14 -2.53 -4.96
N SER A 29 -0.35 -2.06 -6.18
CA SER A 29 0.68 -1.32 -6.88
C SER A 29 1.09 -0.13 -6.03
N PHE A 30 2.36 0.28 -6.08
CA PHE A 30 2.84 1.42 -5.31
C PHE A 30 1.98 2.68 -5.57
N GLY A 31 1.49 2.85 -6.81
CA GLY A 31 0.58 3.94 -7.16
C GLY A 31 -0.78 3.87 -6.47
N GLU A 32 -1.35 2.68 -6.29
CA GLU A 32 -2.59 2.49 -5.53
C GLU A 32 -2.38 2.75 -4.03
N LEU A 33 -1.28 2.27 -3.45
CA LEU A 33 -0.91 2.57 -2.06
C LEU A 33 -0.69 4.06 -1.85
N PHE A 34 0.00 4.72 -2.78
CA PHE A 34 0.24 6.15 -2.72
C PHE A 34 -1.06 6.96 -2.86
N SER A 35 -1.92 6.59 -3.80
CA SER A 35 -3.24 7.24 -3.96
C SER A 35 -4.09 7.09 -2.71
N GLN A 36 -4.11 5.89 -2.10
CA GLN A 36 -4.79 5.66 -0.82
C GLN A 36 -4.17 6.48 0.32
N ALA A 37 -2.85 6.66 0.34
CA ALA A 37 -2.19 7.49 1.34
C ALA A 37 -2.56 8.98 1.20
N ILE A 38 -2.67 9.49 -0.03
CA ILE A 38 -3.13 10.87 -0.30
C ILE A 38 -4.61 11.05 0.07
N GLU A 39 -5.46 10.08 -0.28
CA GLU A 39 -6.87 10.06 0.12
C GLU A 39 -7.02 10.10 1.65
N LYS A 40 -6.23 9.27 2.35
CA LYS A 40 -6.21 9.19 3.81
C LYS A 40 -5.68 10.47 4.44
N LEU A 41 -4.69 11.12 3.84
CA LEU A 41 -4.18 12.42 4.28
C LEU A 41 -5.27 13.49 4.18
N ASN A 42 -5.99 13.56 3.06
CA ASN A 42 -7.12 14.48 2.88
C ASN A 42 -8.20 14.24 3.94
N GLN A 43 -8.61 12.99 4.14
CA GLN A 43 -9.57 12.64 5.19
C GLN A 43 -9.08 13.03 6.59
N SER A 44 -7.79 12.86 6.88
CA SER A 44 -7.18 13.27 8.15
C SER A 44 -7.20 14.79 8.33
N GLN A 45 -6.94 15.56 7.27
CA GLN A 45 -7.02 17.02 7.29
C GLN A 45 -8.44 17.49 7.60
N VAL A 46 -9.44 16.97 6.89
CA VAL A 46 -10.85 17.30 7.12
C VAL A 46 -11.29 16.93 8.54
N LYS A 47 -10.84 15.78 9.06
CA LYS A 47 -11.11 15.37 10.45
C LYS A 47 -10.48 16.33 11.45
N ALA A 48 -9.23 16.74 11.24
CA ALA A 48 -8.54 17.69 12.10
C ALA A 48 -9.27 19.03 12.12
N ASP A 49 -9.69 19.54 10.96
CA ASP A 49 -10.44 20.79 10.85
C ASP A 49 -11.77 20.74 11.62
N ASN A 50 -12.49 19.62 11.55
CA ASN A 50 -13.73 19.43 12.30
C ASN A 50 -13.47 19.31 13.80
N ALA A 51 -12.44 18.57 14.22
CA ALA A 51 -12.07 18.46 15.63
C ALA A 51 -11.68 19.83 16.23
N ILE A 52 -10.99 20.68 15.46
CA ILE A 52 -10.67 22.05 15.86
C ILE A 52 -11.94 22.88 16.02
N LYS A 53 -12.88 22.80 15.07
CA LYS A 53 -14.17 23.52 15.16
C LYS A 53 -14.98 23.09 16.37
N ASP A 54 -15.05 21.79 16.64
CA ASP A 54 -15.78 21.24 17.79
C ASP A 54 -15.14 21.66 19.12
N PHE A 55 -13.81 21.73 19.18
CA PHE A 55 -13.10 22.27 20.32
C PHE A 55 -13.38 23.75 20.55
N LEU A 56 -13.29 24.58 19.50
CA LEU A 56 -13.58 26.01 19.58
C LEU A 56 -15.05 26.30 19.94
N ALA A 57 -15.97 25.39 19.61
CA ALA A 57 -17.39 25.46 19.97
C ALA A 57 -17.67 25.14 21.46
N GLY A 58 -16.65 24.86 22.27
CA GLY A 58 -16.78 24.55 23.70
C GLY A 58 -16.97 23.06 23.99
N GLY A 59 -16.60 22.18 23.05
CA GLY A 59 -16.58 20.73 23.27
C GLY A 59 -15.64 20.34 24.42
N LYS A 60 -16.02 19.32 25.20
CA LYS A 60 -15.34 18.81 26.40
C LYS A 60 -13.96 18.17 26.14
N GLN A 61 -13.31 18.52 25.04
CA GLN A 61 -12.02 17.96 24.67
C GLN A 61 -10.93 18.71 25.41
N ASP A 62 -10.10 17.97 26.13
CA ASP A 62 -9.02 18.51 26.93
C ASP A 62 -8.08 19.35 26.05
N LEU A 63 -7.81 20.61 26.43
CA LEU A 63 -6.98 21.54 25.64
C LEU A 63 -5.65 20.89 25.22
N HIS A 64 -5.10 20.04 26.09
CA HIS A 64 -3.89 19.26 25.83
C HIS A 64 -4.04 18.30 24.65
N GLN A 65 -5.17 17.59 24.52
CA GLN A 65 -5.42 16.69 23.40
C GLN A 65 -5.55 17.43 22.08
N VAL A 66 -6.14 18.62 22.09
CA VAL A 66 -6.25 19.45 20.88
C VAL A 66 -4.89 19.99 20.45
N MET A 67 -4.08 20.46 21.40
CA MET A 67 -2.69 20.86 21.14
C MET A 67 -1.86 19.70 20.56
N ILE A 68 -1.99 18.49 21.10
CA ILE A 68 -1.30 17.30 20.58
C ILE A 68 -1.77 16.99 19.15
N ALA A 69 -3.07 16.95 18.91
CA ALA A 69 -3.63 16.67 17.59
C ALA A 69 -3.19 17.70 16.55
N LEU A 70 -3.14 18.99 16.93
CA LEU A 70 -2.62 20.07 16.08
C LEU A 70 -1.15 19.85 15.72
N LYS A 71 -0.31 19.47 16.70
CA LYS A 71 1.11 19.21 16.46
C LYS A 71 1.34 17.96 15.61
N GLU A 72 0.58 16.91 15.83
CA GLU A 72 0.60 15.71 14.99
C GLU A 72 0.22 16.03 13.55
N ALA A 73 -0.84 16.82 13.35
CA ALA A 73 -1.28 17.27 12.03
C ALA A 73 -0.19 18.11 11.33
N GLU A 74 0.46 19.03 12.05
CA GLU A 74 1.55 19.86 11.53
C GLU A 74 2.72 18.98 11.02
N ILE A 75 3.18 18.04 11.86
CA ILE A 75 4.28 17.12 11.50
C ILE A 75 3.89 16.22 10.32
N THR A 76 2.67 15.69 10.32
CA THR A 76 2.15 14.84 9.24
C THR A 76 2.11 15.58 7.91
N MET A 77 1.71 16.85 7.94
CA MET A 77 1.65 17.68 6.73
C MET A 77 3.06 17.98 6.20
N GLN A 78 4.04 18.25 7.08
CA GLN A 78 5.43 18.42 6.69
C GLN A 78 6.01 17.15 6.04
N LEU A 79 5.71 15.98 6.60
CA LEU A 79 6.10 14.71 6.02
C LEU A 79 5.48 14.50 4.63
N ALA A 80 4.19 14.80 4.47
CA ALA A 80 3.51 14.69 3.19
C ALA A 80 4.15 15.55 2.09
N VAL A 81 4.58 16.77 2.42
CA VAL A 81 5.32 17.64 1.49
C VAL A 81 6.65 17.01 1.08
N GLN A 82 7.39 16.41 2.02
CA GLN A 82 8.65 15.73 1.69
C GLN A 82 8.43 14.53 0.77
N VAL A 83 7.40 13.72 1.02
CA VAL A 83 7.05 12.57 0.18
C VAL A 83 6.66 13.04 -1.23
N ARG A 84 5.83 14.09 -1.35
CA ARG A 84 5.49 14.72 -2.64
C ARG A 84 6.75 15.11 -3.40
N ASN A 85 7.69 15.78 -2.74
CA ASN A 85 8.93 16.22 -3.37
C ASN A 85 9.76 15.03 -3.85
N LYS A 86 9.89 13.95 -3.06
CA LYS A 86 10.64 12.75 -3.48
C LYS A 86 10.02 12.01 -4.65
N ILE A 87 8.69 12.00 -4.77
CA ILE A 87 8.03 11.40 -5.91
C ILE A 87 8.25 12.24 -7.17
N VAL A 88 8.18 13.57 -7.05
CA VAL A 88 8.49 14.47 -8.18
C VAL A 88 9.95 14.32 -8.60
N GLU A 89 10.89 14.26 -7.66
CA GLU A 89 12.31 13.99 -7.94
C GLU A 89 12.51 12.64 -8.64
N ALA A 90 11.88 11.56 -8.14
CA ALA A 90 11.97 10.24 -8.75
C ALA A 90 11.42 10.21 -10.18
N TYR A 91 10.32 10.90 -10.46
CA TYR A 91 9.79 11.05 -11.82
C TYR A 91 10.77 11.81 -12.72
N GLN A 92 11.34 12.91 -12.21
CA GLN A 92 12.33 13.69 -12.95
C GLN A 92 13.59 12.88 -13.25
N GLU A 93 14.07 12.06 -12.32
CA GLU A 93 15.24 11.21 -12.49
C GLU A 93 15.02 10.15 -13.58
N ILE A 94 13.88 9.45 -13.54
CA ILE A 94 13.50 8.48 -14.58
C ILE A 94 13.38 9.15 -15.95
N SER A 95 12.81 10.35 -16.01
CA SER A 95 12.69 11.10 -17.26
C SER A 95 14.03 11.59 -17.81
N ARG A 96 15.05 11.75 -16.96
CA ARG A 96 16.39 12.20 -17.35
C ARG A 96 17.34 11.07 -17.70
N MET A 97 17.01 9.82 -17.37
CA MET A 97 17.72 8.68 -17.93
C MET A 97 17.50 8.69 -19.45
N PRO A 98 18.55 8.94 -20.26
CA PRO A 98 18.46 8.69 -21.68
C PRO A 98 18.29 7.18 -21.87
N ILE A 99 17.26 6.79 -22.62
CA ILE A 99 17.16 5.45 -23.21
C ILE A 99 18.28 5.23 -24.24
#